data_AF-A0A973GBH3-F1
#
_entry.id   AF-A0A973GBH3-F1
#
_cell.length_a   1.000
_cell.length_b   1.000
_cell.length_c   1.000
_cell.angle_alpha   90.00
_cell.angle_beta   90.00
_cell.angle_gamma   90.00
#
_symmetry.space_group_name_H-M   'P 1'
#
loop_
_entity.id
_entity.type
_entity.pdbx_description
1 polymer ?
#
loop_
_entity_poly.entity_id
_entity_poly.type
_entity_poly.pdbx_seq_one_letter_code
_entity_poly.pdbx_strand_id
1 'polypeptide(L)'
;MTDDLVLRPTPREQLRDLIRDLAVVHGKVTLASGKEADYYVDLRRITLHHTAAPLVGHVLLDALEEAGFGPGEVDAVGGLTLGADPVARS
;
A
#
# COMPACT_ATOMS: atom_id res chain seq x y z
N MET A 1 -22.69 -25.45 18.66
CA MET A 1 -22.14 -24.13 19.02
C MET A 1 -20.70 -24.11 18.57
N THR A 2 -20.50 -23.98 17.26
CA THR A 2 -19.19 -23.86 16.63
C THR A 2 -19.29 -22.56 15.83
N ASP A 3 -19.14 -21.45 16.55
CA ASP A 3 -19.26 -20.10 16.01
C ASP A 3 -17.86 -19.59 15.66
N ASP A 4 -17.60 -19.51 14.35
CA ASP A 4 -16.98 -18.37 13.66
C ASP A 4 -15.91 -17.52 14.38
N LEU A 5 -14.81 -18.14 14.82
CA LEU A 5 -13.52 -17.45 14.86
C LEU A 5 -12.90 -17.40 13.46
N VAL A 6 -13.63 -16.86 12.49
CA VAL A 6 -13.01 -16.40 11.23
C VAL A 6 -12.21 -15.16 11.61
N LEU A 7 -10.89 -15.32 11.78
CA LEU A 7 -9.98 -14.19 11.98
C LEU A 7 -10.22 -13.18 10.86
N ARG A 8 -10.71 -11.99 11.23
CA ARG A 8 -10.88 -10.90 10.27
C ARG A 8 -9.49 -10.55 9.73
N PRO A 9 -9.34 -10.38 8.40
CA PRO A 9 -8.05 -10.06 7.81
C PRO A 9 -7.54 -8.72 8.35
N THR A 10 -6.25 -8.67 8.66
CA THR A 10 -5.54 -7.46 9.10
C THR A 10 -5.53 -6.38 8.00
N PRO A 11 -5.31 -5.09 8.32
CA PRO A 11 -5.17 -4.04 7.32
C PRO A 11 -4.12 -4.36 6.25
N ARG A 12 -3.00 -4.99 6.66
CA ARG A 12 -1.94 -5.46 5.75
C ARG A 12 -2.42 -6.51 4.77
N GLU A 13 -3.21 -7.48 5.24
CA GLU A 13 -3.77 -8.53 4.37
C GLU A 13 -4.81 -7.96 3.41
N GLN A 14 -5.70 -7.10 3.89
CA GLN A 14 -6.69 -6.42 3.06
C GLN A 14 -6.03 -5.56 1.98
N LEU A 15 -4.99 -4.80 2.34
CA LEU A 15 -4.23 -3.97 1.40
C LEU A 15 -3.51 -4.83 0.35
N ARG A 16 -2.90 -5.94 0.76
CA ARG A 16 -2.25 -6.89 -0.16
C ARG A 16 -3.24 -7.40 -1.21
N ASP A 17 -4.45 -7.76 -0.79
CA ASP A 17 -5.46 -8.31 -1.67
C ASP A 17 -5.95 -7.24 -2.66
N LEU A 18 -6.18 -6.00 -2.18
CA LEU A 18 -6.50 -4.88 -3.05
C LEU A 18 -5.37 -4.52 -4.04
N ILE A 19 -4.10 -4.63 -3.64
CA ILE A 19 -2.95 -4.45 -4.54
C ILE A 19 -2.99 -5.48 -5.67
N ARG A 20 -3.25 -6.75 -5.34
CA ARG A 20 -3.34 -7.83 -6.33
C ARG A 20 -4.46 -7.57 -7.33
N ASP A 21 -5.63 -7.15 -6.84
CA ASP A 21 -6.82 -7.00 -7.66
C ASP A 21 -6.81 -5.72 -8.51
N LEU A 22 -6.26 -4.63 -7.98
CA LEU A 22 -6.39 -3.31 -8.61
C LEU A 22 -5.11 -2.80 -9.27
N ALA A 23 -3.93 -3.16 -8.74
CA ALA A 23 -2.66 -2.54 -9.11
C ALA A 23 -1.77 -3.40 -10.01
N VAL A 24 -2.00 -4.72 -10.08
CA VAL A 24 -1.23 -5.61 -10.96
C VAL A 24 -1.80 -5.54 -12.37
N VAL A 25 -0.99 -5.06 -13.31
CA VAL A 25 -1.37 -4.99 -14.72
C VAL A 25 -0.52 -5.99 -15.50
N HIS A 26 -1.19 -7.00 -16.08
CA HIS A 26 -0.56 -8.02 -16.89
C HIS A 26 -0.36 -7.56 -18.34
N GLY A 27 0.79 -7.91 -18.90
CA GLY A 27 1.18 -7.56 -20.26
C GLY A 27 2.69 -7.44 -20.37
N LYS A 28 3.22 -7.70 -21.58
CA LYS A 28 4.65 -7.50 -21.83
C LYS A 28 4.98 -6.02 -21.73
N VAL A 29 5.86 -5.68 -20.79
CA VAL A 29 6.39 -4.34 -20.62
C VAL A 29 7.90 -4.37 -20.63
N THR A 30 8.50 -3.36 -21.25
CA THR A 30 9.93 -3.09 -21.10
C THR A 30 10.10 -2.12 -19.95
N LEU A 31 10.79 -2.55 -18.90
CA LEU A 31 11.09 -1.73 -17.74
C LEU A 31 12.13 -0.66 -18.08
N ALA A 32 12.24 0.38 -17.26
CA ALA A 32 13.29 1.42 -17.42
C ALA A 32 14.72 0.86 -17.37
N SER A 33 14.91 -0.36 -16.85
CA SER A 33 16.17 -1.09 -16.86
C SER A 33 16.47 -1.80 -18.20
N GLY A 34 15.57 -1.76 -19.17
CA GLY A 34 15.66 -2.48 -20.44
C GLY A 34 15.22 -3.95 -20.38
N LYS A 35 14.87 -4.46 -19.19
CA LYS A 35 14.38 -5.84 -19.02
C LYS A 35 12.90 -5.95 -19.42
N GLU A 36 12.52 -7.09 -19.99
CA GLU A 36 11.12 -7.44 -20.17
C GLU A 36 10.53 -8.01 -18.87
N ALA A 37 9.27 -7.67 -18.61
CA ALA A 37 8.46 -8.27 -17.56
C ALA A 37 7.05 -8.56 -18.09
N ASP A 38 6.41 -9.59 -17.54
CA ASP A 38 5.03 -9.99 -17.91
C ASP A 38 3.96 -9.20 -17.14
N TYR A 39 4.37 -8.30 -16.24
CA TYR A 39 3.51 -7.45 -15.47
C TYR A 39 4.22 -6.16 -15.02
N TYR A 40 3.43 -5.13 -14.71
CA TYR A 40 3.86 -3.98 -13.92
C TYR A 40 2.87 -3.70 -12.78
N VAL A 41 3.35 -3.04 -11.73
CA VAL A 41 2.54 -2.68 -10.56
C VAL A 41 2.33 -1.16 -10.55
N ASP A 42 1.07 -0.72 -10.66
CA ASP A 42 0.68 0.70 -10.62
C ASP A 42 0.00 1.06 -9.30
N LEU A 43 0.80 1.46 -8.31
CA LEU A 43 0.30 1.79 -6.97
C LEU A 43 -0.50 3.11 -6.92
N ARG A 44 -0.52 3.93 -7.97
CA ARG A 44 -1.40 5.11 -8.02
C ARG A 44 -2.87 4.71 -7.92
N ARG A 45 -3.21 3.52 -8.42
CA ARG A 45 -4.56 2.95 -8.32
C ARG A 45 -4.95 2.64 -6.88
N ILE A 46 -3.98 2.35 -6.01
CA ILE A 46 -4.20 2.03 -4.60
C ILE A 46 -4.34 3.30 -3.78
N THR A 47 -3.42 4.24 -3.99
CA THR A 47 -3.40 5.50 -3.23
C THR A 47 -4.58 6.42 -3.58
N LEU A 48 -5.24 6.20 -4.73
CA LEU A 48 -6.46 6.92 -5.13
C LEU A 48 -7.75 6.10 -4.92
N HIS A 49 -7.67 4.86 -4.44
CA HIS A 49 -8.84 4.03 -4.21
C HIS A 49 -9.41 4.23 -2.80
N HIS A 50 -10.69 4.58 -2.72
CA HIS A 50 -11.38 4.92 -1.47
C HIS A 50 -11.21 3.89 -0.34
N THR A 51 -11.26 2.58 -0.64
CA THR A 51 -11.06 1.52 0.36
C THR A 51 -9.59 1.28 0.68
N ALA A 52 -8.69 1.48 -0.29
CA ALA A 52 -7.31 1.06 -0.15
C ALA A 52 -6.42 2.16 0.45
N ALA A 53 -6.71 3.42 0.15
CA ALA A 53 -5.94 4.57 0.63
C ALA A 53 -5.84 4.64 2.17
N PRO A 54 -6.92 4.46 2.97
CA PRO A 54 -6.80 4.46 4.43
C PRO A 54 -5.93 3.31 4.97
N LEU A 55 -5.98 2.14 4.31
CA LEU A 55 -5.19 0.98 4.72
C LEU A 55 -3.68 1.21 4.51
N VAL A 56 -3.29 2.01 3.53
CA VAL A 56 -1.89 2.43 3.33
C VAL A 56 -1.39 3.19 4.56
N GLY A 57 -2.19 4.13 5.09
CA GLY A 57 -1.85 4.88 6.29
C GLY A 57 -1.66 3.99 7.52
N HIS A 58 -2.57 3.03 7.73
CA HIS A 58 -2.44 2.06 8.83
C HIS A 58 -1.16 1.23 8.72
N VAL A 59 -0.89 0.65 7.54
CA VAL A 59 0.30 -0.19 7.35
C VAL A 59 1.59 0.64 7.46
N LEU A 60 1.57 1.90 7.05
CA LEU A 60 2.71 2.81 7.19
C LEU A 60 2.98 3.14 8.66
N LEU A 61 1.94 3.43 9.44
CA LEU A 61 2.08 3.70 10.87
C LEU A 61 2.63 2.47 11.61
N ASP A 62 2.06 1.29 11.35
CA ASP A 62 2.55 0.03 11.92
C ASP A 62 4.05 -0.17 11.60
N ALA A 63 4.46 0.11 10.36
CA ALA A 63 5.85 -0.02 9.94
C ALA A 63 6.78 1.01 10.61
N LEU A 64 6.31 2.23 10.88
CA LEU A 64 7.07 3.24 11.60
C LEU A 64 7.26 2.85 13.07
N GLU A 65 6.20 2.37 13.72
CA GLU A 65 6.26 1.88 15.09
C GLU A 65 7.20 0.67 15.22
N GLU A 66 7.12 -0.29 14.29
CA GLU A 66 8.04 -1.44 14.20
C GLU A 66 9.50 -1.01 14.00
N ALA A 67 9.73 0.09 13.27
CA ALA A 67 11.05 0.68 13.06
C ALA A 67 11.52 1.53 14.26
N GLY A 68 10.71 1.65 15.31
CA GLY A 68 11.04 2.38 16.54
C GLY A 68 10.75 3.88 16.47
N PHE A 69 9.98 4.34 15.47
CA PHE A 69 9.53 5.73 15.35
C PHE A 69 8.11 5.87 15.87
N GLY A 70 7.96 6.53 17.03
CA GLY A 70 6.67 6.91 17.57
C GLY A 70 6.13 8.21 16.96
N PRO A 71 4.83 8.51 17.19
CA PRO A 71 4.19 9.73 16.66
C PRO A 71 4.78 11.04 17.19
N GLY A 72 5.60 11.00 18.25
CA GLY A 72 6.32 12.16 18.79
C GLY A 72 7.71 12.38 18.21
N GLU A 73 8.19 11.49 17.34
CA GLU A 73 9.55 11.52 16.76
C GLU A 73 9.54 11.99 15.30
N VAL A 74 8.36 12.32 14.76
CA VAL A 74 8.18 12.76 13.38
C VAL A 74 7.84 14.25 13.36
N ASP A 75 8.81 15.09 13.00
CA ASP A 75 8.63 16.55 12.90
C ASP A 75 7.94 16.99 11.60
N ALA A 76 8.06 16.20 10.53
CA ALA A 76 7.47 16.49 9.22
C ALA A 76 7.29 15.22 8.37
N VAL A 77 6.30 15.24 7.50
CA VAL A 77 6.06 14.20 6.47
C VAL A 77 6.17 14.86 5.10
N GLY A 78 6.95 14.26 4.20
CA GLY A 78 7.13 14.74 2.82
C GLY A 78 7.03 13.60 1.82
N GLY A 79 6.21 13.79 0.79
CA GLY A 79 6.13 12.85 -0.35
C GLY A 79 7.12 13.24 -1.44
N LEU A 80 7.90 12.29 -1.95
CA LEU A 80 8.55 12.43 -3.25
C LEU A 80 7.44 12.40 -4.32
N THR A 81 7.22 13.54 -5.00
CA THR A 81 6.13 13.77 -5.95
C THR A 81 5.98 12.65 -7.00
N LEU A 82 4.73 12.43 -7.45
CA LEU A 82 4.17 11.42 -8.39
C LEU A 82 3.59 10.13 -7.78
N GLY A 83 4.10 9.64 -6.65
CA GLY A 83 3.60 8.40 -6.02
C GLY A 83 3.17 8.56 -4.55
N ALA A 84 3.81 9.50 -3.84
CA ALA A 84 3.60 9.72 -2.42
C ALA A 84 2.64 10.88 -2.09
N ASP A 85 2.35 11.78 -3.04
CA ASP A 85 1.42 12.90 -2.83
C ASP A 85 0.03 12.49 -2.31
N PRO A 86 -0.62 11.42 -2.82
CA PRO A 86 -1.88 10.95 -2.25
C PRO A 86 -1.73 10.20 -0.91
N VAL A 87 -0.54 9.72 -0.54
CA VAL A 87 -0.28 9.05 0.76
C VAL A 87 -0.15 10.07 1.89
N ALA A 88 0.34 11.27 1.60
CA ALA A 88 0.52 12.33 2.60
C ALA A 88 -0.81 13.02 3.02
N ARG A 89 -1.94 12.69 2.39
CA ARG A 89 -3.24 13.36 2.62
C ARG A 89 -4.32 12.46 3.24
N SER A 90 -4.05 11.16 3.41
CA SER A 90 -4.99 10.20 4.03
C SER A 90 -5.07 10.36 5.53
#